data_AF-A0A2B7Y2K7-F1
#
_entry.id   AF-A0A2B7Y2K7-F1
#
_cell.length_a   1.000
_cell.length_b   1.000
_cell.length_c   1.000
_cell.angle_alpha   90.00
_cell.angle_beta   90.00
_cell.angle_gamma   90.00
#
_symmetry.space_group_name_H-M   'P 1'
#
loop_
_entity.id
_entity.type
_entity.pdbx_description
1 polymer ?
#
loop_
_entity_poly.entity_id
_entity_poly.type
_entity_poly.pdbx_seq_one_letter_code
_entity_poly.pdbx_strand_id
1 'polypeptide(L)'
;MDPTIVLPYDIFSQIFSYHSIPTLNACVRVNRSWHHQAAPWLYCHVVLSNPLRDSTNFSMPYIVILLGLSLYGLPLAISQAAKLTTLNGDRPTWEEKPPADFEQSFQVLSKDVLPRLHQLSAFSLSMAPKSQYLFEIRFSGLISLIDALPASCVNLEIDTQSFDNRHSPPSGDLHVCNSLRRILHRMQNVRLCLHYVCSALFGEVSTNTFDSTREFVPISLPNIQTLVVNCNALGKGRISRYDTNSLPLDWDIVPWRITAWDSITGALQRLVKIDGSYPPSAKLVVFDRIYESEDRSKYSTFLHSEMISQTTLAYPCRDVASAVRLRDQHLLRTLDGRELLANSHTFSAFTEGQFWKSTICGARLPAPLVATGSRSTLSVNITEDHLSMWPTDKWRRRNPDMCALWKNETILGQRLLDGEISERPMFLSRYPVGERTPPGFVRSGRNGYRLIYRARDPYIPF
;
A
#
# COMPACT_ATOMS: atom_id res chain seq x y z
N MET A 1 45.75 -15.22 -9.75
CA MET A 1 45.38 -14.16 -10.69
C MET A 1 46.42 -13.07 -10.60
N ASP A 2 46.86 -12.54 -11.73
CA ASP A 2 47.77 -11.40 -11.76
C ASP A 2 47.07 -10.18 -11.12
N PRO A 3 47.60 -9.60 -10.02
CA PRO A 3 46.97 -8.48 -9.33
C PRO A 3 46.91 -7.19 -10.15
N THR A 4 47.48 -7.18 -11.37
CA THR A 4 47.53 -6.02 -12.26
C THR A 4 46.37 -5.92 -13.25
N ILE A 5 45.52 -6.95 -13.39
CA ILE A 5 44.40 -6.93 -14.34
C ILE A 5 43.26 -6.07 -13.76
N VAL A 6 43.24 -4.79 -14.15
CA VAL A 6 42.10 -3.89 -13.94
C VAL A 6 41.14 -4.06 -15.11
N LEU A 7 40.05 -4.81 -14.90
CA LEU A 7 38.99 -4.88 -15.90
C LEU A 7 38.25 -3.51 -15.98
N PRO A 8 37.89 -3.04 -17.18
CA PRO A 8 37.07 -1.84 -17.36
C PRO A 8 35.71 -1.95 -16.64
N TYR A 9 35.16 -0.81 -16.22
CA TYR A 9 33.86 -0.72 -15.57
C TYR A 9 32.73 -1.38 -16.39
N ASP A 10 32.76 -1.22 -17.71
CA ASP A 10 31.75 -1.79 -18.59
C ASP A 10 31.75 -3.33 -18.58
N ILE A 11 32.93 -3.94 -18.42
CA ILE A 11 33.04 -5.40 -18.27
C ILE A 11 32.48 -5.84 -16.92
N PHE A 12 32.80 -5.14 -15.84
CA PHE A 12 32.25 -5.44 -14.52
C PHE A 12 30.72 -5.25 -14.46
N SER A 13 30.21 -4.20 -15.10
CA SER A 13 28.78 -3.95 -15.29
C SER A 13 28.10 -5.13 -15.97
N GLN A 14 28.68 -5.62 -17.07
CA GLN A 14 28.21 -6.84 -17.74
C GLN A 14 28.33 -8.08 -16.86
N ILE A 15 29.43 -8.26 -16.14
CA ILE A 15 29.60 -9.42 -15.24
C ILE A 15 28.51 -9.36 -14.16
N PHE A 16 28.46 -8.31 -13.34
CA PHE A 16 27.55 -8.20 -12.21
C PHE A 16 26.09 -8.33 -12.60
N SER A 17 25.76 -7.95 -13.83
CA SER A 17 24.42 -8.09 -14.35
C SER A 17 23.87 -9.49 -14.55
N TYR A 18 24.73 -10.51 -14.52
CA TYR A 18 24.32 -11.91 -14.62
C TYR A 18 24.44 -12.66 -13.28
N HIS A 19 24.89 -12.01 -12.21
CA HIS A 19 25.27 -12.68 -10.96
C HIS A 19 24.27 -12.46 -9.83
N SER A 20 23.90 -13.54 -9.16
CA SER A 20 22.95 -13.50 -8.05
C SER A 20 23.44 -12.61 -6.91
N ILE A 21 22.50 -12.09 -6.12
CA ILE A 21 22.77 -11.33 -4.89
C ILE A 21 23.85 -11.96 -3.99
N PRO A 22 23.80 -13.27 -3.63
CA PRO A 22 24.87 -13.88 -2.84
C PRO A 22 26.25 -13.75 -3.50
N THR A 23 26.29 -13.79 -4.82
CA THR A 23 27.52 -13.63 -5.59
C THR A 23 27.99 -12.18 -5.59
N LEU A 24 27.10 -11.21 -5.83
CA LEU A 24 27.45 -9.79 -5.72
C LEU A 24 27.93 -9.40 -4.32
N ASN A 25 27.35 -10.01 -3.28
CA ASN A 25 27.83 -9.87 -1.92
C ASN A 25 29.24 -10.46 -1.74
N ALA A 26 29.53 -11.61 -2.33
CA ALA A 26 30.88 -12.15 -2.33
C ALA A 26 31.85 -11.20 -3.07
N CYS A 27 31.42 -10.63 -4.20
CA CYS A 27 32.18 -9.66 -4.99
C CYS A 27 32.60 -8.42 -4.18
N VAL A 28 31.68 -7.81 -3.42
CA VAL A 28 32.02 -6.62 -2.62
C VAL A 28 33.02 -6.90 -1.50
N ARG A 29 33.24 -8.17 -1.15
CA ARG A 29 34.21 -8.60 -0.13
C ARG A 29 35.58 -8.99 -0.71
N VAL A 30 35.74 -9.04 -2.03
CA VAL A 30 36.99 -9.48 -2.68
C VAL A 30 38.12 -8.46 -2.45
N ASN A 31 37.93 -7.22 -2.89
CA ASN A 31 38.87 -6.11 -2.69
C ASN A 31 38.17 -4.76 -2.90
N ARG A 32 38.87 -3.64 -2.67
CA ARG A 32 38.30 -2.28 -2.80
C ARG A 32 37.76 -1.99 -4.20
N SER A 33 38.43 -2.43 -5.26
CA SER A 33 37.97 -2.20 -6.64
C SER A 33 36.66 -2.94 -6.90
N TRP A 34 36.60 -4.23 -6.57
CA TRP A 34 35.37 -5.02 -6.70
C TRP A 34 34.25 -4.47 -5.81
N HIS A 35 34.57 -4.00 -4.60
CA HIS A 35 33.62 -3.29 -3.75
C HIS A 35 33.04 -2.06 -4.45
N HIS A 36 33.89 -1.15 -4.94
CA HIS A 36 33.44 0.07 -5.63
C HIS A 36 32.58 -0.22 -6.87
N GLN A 37 32.88 -1.30 -7.58
CA GLN A 37 32.17 -1.64 -8.81
C GLN A 37 30.90 -2.45 -8.58
N ALA A 38 30.86 -3.34 -7.57
CA ALA A 38 29.69 -4.18 -7.27
C ALA A 38 28.71 -3.52 -6.29
N ALA A 39 29.18 -2.69 -5.36
CA ALA A 39 28.33 -2.04 -4.35
C ALA A 39 27.16 -1.24 -4.97
N PRO A 40 27.33 -0.49 -6.07
CA PRO A 40 26.21 0.24 -6.64
C PRO A 40 25.10 -0.65 -7.20
N TRP A 41 25.44 -1.85 -7.70
CA TRP A 41 24.48 -2.87 -8.09
C TRP A 41 23.75 -3.48 -6.89
N LEU A 42 24.47 -3.61 -5.77
CA LEU A 42 23.93 -4.15 -4.52
C LEU A 42 22.96 -3.20 -3.84
N TYR A 43 23.15 -1.90 -4.01
CA TYR A 43 22.47 -0.86 -3.24
C TYR A 43 21.63 0.10 -4.10
N CYS A 44 21.37 -0.25 -5.37
CA CYS A 44 20.50 0.53 -6.26
C CYS A 44 19.02 0.48 -5.87
N HIS A 45 18.64 -0.50 -5.03
CA HIS A 45 17.31 -0.66 -4.47
C HIS A 45 17.40 -0.98 -2.98
N VAL A 46 16.76 -0.16 -2.15
CA VAL A 46 16.68 -0.39 -0.71
C VAL A 46 15.26 -0.77 -0.35
N VAL A 47 15.14 -1.92 0.33
CA VAL A 47 13.87 -2.45 0.80
C VAL A 47 13.98 -2.62 2.31
N LEU A 48 13.07 -1.97 3.01
CA LEU A 48 12.84 -2.14 4.44
C LEU A 48 11.54 -2.93 4.57
N SER A 49 11.65 -4.22 4.89
CA SER A 49 10.48 -5.06 5.09
C SER A 49 10.54 -5.82 6.41
N ASN A 50 9.35 -6.11 6.96
CA ASN A 50 9.20 -7.06 8.05
C ASN A 50 8.99 -8.47 7.47
N PRO A 51 9.96 -9.39 7.58
CA PRO A 51 9.96 -10.68 6.88
C PRO A 51 9.00 -11.72 7.47
N LEU A 52 8.17 -11.37 8.48
CA LEU A 52 7.21 -12.29 9.11
C LEU A 52 6.03 -12.70 8.21
N ARG A 53 6.17 -12.67 6.88
CA ARG A 53 5.08 -12.84 5.90
C ARG A 53 4.40 -14.22 5.97
N ASP A 54 5.12 -15.30 6.28
CA ASP A 54 4.59 -16.67 6.05
C ASP A 54 4.80 -17.72 7.16
N SER A 55 5.37 -17.37 8.31
CA SER A 55 5.61 -18.37 9.35
C SER A 55 4.40 -18.57 10.26
N THR A 56 3.41 -19.30 9.76
CA THR A 56 2.23 -19.76 10.53
C THR A 56 2.56 -20.73 11.69
N ASN A 57 3.84 -21.05 11.92
CA ASN A 57 4.32 -22.10 12.84
C ASN A 57 5.23 -21.62 13.99
N PHE A 58 5.26 -20.35 14.37
CA PHE A 58 6.04 -19.93 15.55
C PHE A 58 5.23 -20.03 16.86
N SER A 59 5.44 -21.12 17.60
CA SER A 59 5.21 -21.18 19.05
C SER A 59 6.48 -20.76 19.81
N MET A 60 6.97 -19.55 19.58
CA MET A 60 8.13 -19.01 20.31
C MET A 60 7.75 -17.70 21.03
N PRO A 61 8.11 -17.54 22.32
CA PRO A 61 7.82 -16.33 23.10
C PRO A 61 8.71 -15.11 22.74
N TYR A 62 9.44 -15.19 21.61
CA TYR A 62 10.32 -14.14 21.11
C TYR A 62 10.00 -13.88 19.65
N ILE A 63 9.42 -12.72 19.36
CA ILE A 63 9.30 -12.21 18.00
C ILE A 63 10.62 -11.50 17.71
N VAL A 64 11.48 -12.11 16.89
CA VAL A 64 12.65 -11.45 16.30
C VAL A 64 12.18 -10.78 15.01
N ILE A 65 11.89 -9.49 15.06
CA ILE A 65 11.69 -8.70 13.84
C ILE A 65 13.05 -8.31 13.35
N LEU A 66 13.46 -8.97 12.28
CA LEU A 66 14.51 -8.46 11.42
C LEU A 66 13.83 -7.37 10.58
N LEU A 67 14.04 -6.08 10.83
CA LEU A 67 14.00 -5.19 9.66
C LEU A 67 15.19 -5.62 8.83
N GLY A 68 14.93 -6.42 7.82
CA GLY A 68 15.91 -6.67 6.80
C GLY A 68 16.04 -5.38 6.02
N LEU A 69 17.09 -4.61 6.27
CA LEU A 69 17.73 -3.94 5.14
C LEU A 69 18.20 -5.07 4.25
N SER A 70 17.45 -5.39 3.19
CA SER A 70 18.01 -6.19 2.11
C SER A 70 18.96 -5.30 1.31
N LEU A 71 20.01 -4.80 1.98
CA LEU A 71 21.22 -4.31 1.34
C LEU A 71 21.96 -5.58 0.91
N TYR A 72 21.44 -6.22 -0.13
CA TYR A 72 21.73 -7.52 -0.74
C TYR A 72 23.11 -8.16 -0.44
N GLY A 73 23.48 -8.35 0.82
CA GLY A 73 24.79 -8.86 1.22
C GLY A 73 25.36 -8.49 2.59
N LEU A 74 24.87 -7.44 3.23
CA LEU A 74 24.98 -7.27 4.68
C LEU A 74 23.56 -7.21 5.22
N PRO A 75 23.11 -8.20 6.00
CA PRO A 75 21.93 -7.98 6.81
C PRO A 75 22.32 -6.89 7.81
N LEU A 76 21.96 -5.63 7.53
CA LEU A 76 21.59 -4.78 8.65
C LEU A 76 20.21 -5.29 9.08
N ALA A 77 20.25 -6.45 9.71
CA ALA A 77 19.15 -6.97 10.48
C ALA A 77 19.07 -6.06 11.69
N ILE A 78 18.17 -5.08 11.68
CA ILE A 78 17.73 -4.48 12.94
C ILE A 78 16.85 -5.56 13.54
N SER A 79 17.47 -6.52 14.23
CA SER A 79 16.78 -7.61 14.92
C SER A 79 16.27 -7.06 16.24
N GLN A 80 14.96 -6.89 16.37
CA GLN A 80 14.35 -6.65 17.68
C GLN A 80 13.73 -7.93 18.20
N ALA A 81 14.21 -8.40 19.34
CA ALA A 81 13.54 -9.42 20.12
C ALA A 81 12.60 -8.73 21.12
N ALA A 82 11.30 -8.73 20.86
CA ALA A 82 10.32 -8.40 21.89
C ALA A 82 10.16 -9.63 22.80
N LYS A 83 10.46 -9.50 24.10
CA LYS A 83 10.24 -10.57 25.09
C LYS A 83 8.76 -10.55 25.47
N LEU A 84 8.02 -11.59 25.06
CA LEU A 84 6.65 -11.79 25.52
C LEU A 84 6.68 -12.35 26.95
N THR A 85 6.57 -11.50 27.97
CA THR A 85 6.30 -11.98 29.34
C THR A 85 4.83 -12.31 29.46
N THR A 86 4.49 -13.60 29.34
CA THR A 86 3.18 -14.11 29.77
C THR A 86 3.19 -14.20 31.30
N LEU A 87 2.61 -13.20 31.96
CA LEU A 87 2.28 -13.31 33.38
C LEU A 87 0.90 -14.00 33.47
N ASN A 88 0.93 -15.27 33.89
CA ASN A 88 -0.20 -16.05 34.42
C ASN A 88 -1.62 -15.54 34.10
N GLY A 89 -2.17 -15.92 32.94
CA GLY A 89 -3.61 -15.88 32.68
C GLY A 89 -4.24 -14.49 32.41
N ASP A 90 -3.54 -13.39 32.64
CA ASP A 90 -4.02 -12.05 32.30
C ASP A 90 -3.64 -11.67 30.86
N ARG A 91 -4.45 -10.80 30.23
CA ARG A 91 -4.17 -10.26 28.89
C ARG A 91 -2.71 -9.78 28.85
N PRO A 92 -1.91 -10.15 27.83
CA PRO A 92 -0.52 -9.71 27.75
C PRO A 92 -0.46 -8.18 27.82
N THR A 93 0.05 -7.66 28.93
CA THR A 93 0.38 -6.24 29.09
C THR A 93 1.77 -6.06 28.50
N TRP A 94 1.83 -5.42 27.34
CA TRP A 94 3.09 -5.06 26.71
C TRP A 94 3.61 -3.79 27.38
N GLU A 95 4.87 -3.76 27.84
CA GLU A 95 5.51 -2.48 28.15
C GLU A 95 5.70 -1.72 26.82
N GLU A 96 4.84 -0.72 26.58
CA GLU A 96 4.57 -0.04 25.31
C GLU A 96 5.73 0.80 24.72
N LYS A 97 6.95 0.70 25.23
CA LYS A 97 8.05 1.47 24.65
C LYS A 97 8.66 0.71 23.49
N PRO A 98 8.51 1.16 22.22
CA PRO A 98 9.39 0.69 21.17
C PRO A 98 10.83 0.91 21.67
N PRO A 99 11.71 -0.12 21.62
CA PRO A 99 13.06 0.02 22.12
C PRO A 99 13.73 1.23 21.45
N ALA A 100 14.47 2.03 22.22
CA ALA A 100 15.20 3.20 21.70
C ALA A 100 16.03 2.87 20.44
N ASP A 101 16.47 1.63 20.34
CA ASP A 101 17.26 1.04 19.26
C ASP A 101 16.56 1.09 17.87
N PHE A 102 15.22 1.10 17.80
CA PHE A 102 14.51 1.15 16.51
C PHE A 102 14.68 2.52 15.85
N GLU A 103 14.32 3.58 16.57
CA GLU A 103 14.42 4.95 16.07
C GLU A 103 15.88 5.29 15.78
N GLN A 104 16.82 4.82 16.62
CA GLN A 104 18.25 4.96 16.36
C GLN A 104 18.64 4.33 15.02
N SER A 105 18.05 3.19 14.65
CA SER A 105 18.34 2.56 13.37
C SER A 105 17.81 3.37 12.17
N PHE A 106 16.65 4.00 12.29
CA PHE A 106 16.14 4.96 11.29
C PHE A 106 17.05 6.20 11.18
N GLN A 107 17.60 6.65 12.32
CA GLN A 107 18.55 7.76 12.35
C GLN A 107 19.89 7.39 11.69
N VAL A 108 20.44 6.20 11.95
CA VAL A 108 21.67 5.71 11.29
C VAL A 108 21.42 5.54 9.79
N LEU A 109 20.30 4.93 9.40
CA LEU A 109 19.96 4.75 7.99
C LEU A 109 19.83 6.09 7.26
N SER A 110 19.11 7.05 7.87
CA SER A 110 18.90 8.38 7.28
C SER A 110 20.16 9.25 7.27
N LYS A 111 20.99 9.22 8.32
CA LYS A 111 22.18 10.10 8.41
C LYS A 111 23.42 9.52 7.75
N ASP A 112 23.65 8.23 7.90
CA ASP A 112 24.95 7.62 7.56
C ASP A 112 24.91 6.80 6.27
N VAL A 113 23.75 6.22 5.92
CA VAL A 113 23.65 5.25 4.82
C VAL A 113 23.00 5.88 3.58
N LEU A 114 21.73 6.29 3.65
CA LEU A 114 20.97 6.77 2.49
C LEU A 114 21.66 7.91 1.71
N PRO A 115 22.26 8.93 2.37
CA PRO A 115 22.92 10.02 1.65
C PRO A 115 24.12 9.57 0.80
N ARG A 116 24.73 8.42 1.13
CA ARG A 116 25.88 7.85 0.41
C ARG A 116 25.48 6.95 -0.75
N LEU A 117 24.20 6.58 -0.86
CA LEU A 117 23.71 5.72 -1.92
C LEU A 117 23.37 6.53 -3.18
N HIS A 118 24.37 7.19 -3.76
CA HIS A 118 24.16 8.07 -4.93
C HIS A 118 23.58 7.37 -6.17
N GLN A 119 23.55 6.03 -6.20
CA GLN A 119 22.92 5.24 -7.27
C GLN A 119 21.59 4.58 -6.85
N LEU A 120 21.05 4.91 -5.66
CA LEU A 120 19.75 4.44 -5.22
C LEU A 120 18.67 4.96 -6.17
N SER A 121 18.03 4.07 -6.92
CA SER A 121 16.98 4.42 -7.88
C SER A 121 15.57 4.17 -7.35
N ALA A 122 15.43 3.22 -6.40
CA ALA A 122 14.16 2.91 -5.76
C ALA A 122 14.33 2.67 -4.26
N PHE A 123 13.39 3.20 -3.49
CA PHE A 123 13.26 2.96 -2.06
C PHE A 123 11.86 2.42 -1.75
N SER A 124 11.79 1.31 -1.03
CA SER A 124 10.55 0.70 -0.57
C SER A 124 10.62 0.47 0.93
N LEU A 125 9.66 1.04 1.65
CA LEU A 125 9.38 0.72 3.05
C LEU A 125 8.01 0.03 3.07
N SER A 126 7.97 -1.24 3.47
CA SER A 126 6.72 -2.02 3.51
C SER A 126 6.58 -2.81 4.80
N MET A 127 5.45 -2.62 5.47
CA MET A 127 5.07 -3.36 6.65
C MET A 127 4.24 -4.59 6.28
N ALA A 128 4.51 -5.72 6.96
CA ALA A 128 3.75 -6.94 6.71
C ALA A 128 2.34 -6.83 7.33
N PRO A 129 1.27 -7.18 6.59
CA PRO A 129 -0.12 -7.03 7.05
C PRO A 129 -0.49 -7.89 8.29
N LYS A 130 0.33 -8.89 8.63
CA LYS A 130 0.08 -9.84 9.72
C LYS A 130 0.91 -9.61 10.98
N SER A 131 1.71 -8.55 11.06
CA SER A 131 2.30 -8.15 12.33
C SER A 131 1.22 -7.50 13.20
N GLN A 132 0.33 -8.30 13.77
CA GLN A 132 -0.62 -7.90 14.82
C GLN A 132 0.09 -7.38 16.09
N TYR A 133 1.42 -7.38 16.06
CA TYR A 133 2.33 -6.96 17.10
C TYR A 133 2.87 -5.57 16.73
N LEU A 134 2.20 -4.52 17.22
CA LEU A 134 2.71 -3.30 17.88
C LEU A 134 3.99 -2.57 17.37
N PHE A 135 4.46 -2.72 16.14
CA PHE A 135 5.54 -1.86 15.62
C PHE A 135 4.94 -0.64 14.96
N GLU A 136 5.03 0.49 15.65
CA GLU A 136 4.61 1.77 15.11
C GLU A 136 5.81 2.50 14.54
N ILE A 137 5.71 2.96 13.29
CA ILE A 137 6.73 3.83 12.72
C ILE A 137 6.38 5.26 13.10
N ARG A 138 7.28 5.91 13.84
CA ARG A 138 7.12 7.32 14.19
C ARG A 138 7.30 8.21 12.97
N PHE A 139 6.53 9.30 12.91
CA PHE A 139 6.65 10.29 11.85
C PHE A 139 8.06 10.90 11.75
N SER A 140 8.76 11.09 12.88
CA SER A 140 10.15 11.57 12.88
C SER A 140 11.07 10.65 12.09
N GLY A 141 10.94 9.33 12.28
CA GLY A 141 11.68 8.32 11.55
C GLY A 141 11.35 8.34 10.07
N LEU A 142 10.06 8.39 9.70
CA LEU A 142 9.63 8.50 8.31
C LEU A 142 10.16 9.76 7.64
N ILE A 143 9.99 10.93 8.26
CA ILE A 143 10.50 12.22 7.79
C ILE A 143 12.01 12.16 7.57
N SER A 144 12.76 11.64 8.55
CA SER A 144 14.21 11.51 8.46
C SER A 144 14.63 10.64 7.28
N LEU A 145 13.95 9.51 7.05
CA LEU A 145 14.23 8.64 5.90
C LEU A 145 13.93 9.34 4.56
N ILE A 146 12.76 9.97 4.45
CA ILE A 146 12.31 10.65 3.24
C ILE A 146 13.26 11.79 2.86
N ASP A 147 13.63 12.61 3.85
CA ASP A 147 14.52 13.76 3.66
C ASP A 147 15.95 13.32 3.31
N ALA A 148 16.36 12.12 3.73
CA ALA A 148 17.66 11.55 3.43
C ALA A 148 17.76 10.86 2.07
N LEU A 149 16.63 10.69 1.34
CA LEU A 149 16.66 10.02 0.04
C LEU A 149 17.50 10.82 -0.96
N PRO A 150 18.55 10.22 -1.55
CA PRO A 150 19.41 10.90 -2.52
C PRO A 150 18.62 11.25 -3.79
N ALA A 151 19.09 12.26 -4.54
CA ALA A 151 18.43 12.79 -5.73
C ALA A 151 18.15 11.74 -6.82
N SER A 152 19.00 10.71 -6.91
CA SER A 152 18.86 9.57 -7.82
C SER A 152 17.67 8.66 -7.51
N CYS A 153 17.12 8.71 -6.30
CA CYS A 153 15.97 7.91 -5.92
C CYS A 153 14.71 8.50 -6.52
N VAL A 154 14.22 7.92 -7.62
CA VAL A 154 13.06 8.41 -8.37
C VAL A 154 11.83 7.50 -8.23
N ASN A 155 11.96 6.38 -7.50
CA ASN A 155 10.86 5.47 -7.23
C ASN A 155 10.69 5.29 -5.72
N LEU A 156 9.49 5.53 -5.19
CA LEU A 156 9.21 5.51 -3.77
C LEU A 156 7.97 4.69 -3.44
N GLU A 157 8.13 3.70 -2.58
CA GLU A 157 7.02 3.07 -1.86
C GLU A 157 7.14 3.34 -0.35
N ILE A 158 6.04 3.80 0.24
CA ILE A 158 5.85 3.81 1.69
C ILE A 158 4.53 3.15 2.00
N ASP A 159 4.58 1.97 2.60
CA ASP A 159 3.43 1.17 3.03
C ASP A 159 3.59 0.84 4.50
N THR A 160 2.94 1.64 5.34
CA THR A 160 2.95 1.46 6.79
C THR A 160 1.81 0.57 7.25
N GLN A 161 0.98 0.04 6.33
CA GLN A 161 -0.25 -0.68 6.66
C GLN A 161 -1.14 0.08 7.67
N SER A 162 -1.07 1.41 7.69
CA SER A 162 -1.77 2.29 8.66
C SER A 162 -1.26 2.22 10.11
N PHE A 163 -0.06 1.68 10.35
CA PHE A 163 0.60 1.61 11.67
C PHE A 163 1.61 2.76 11.88
N ASP A 164 1.55 3.82 11.08
CA ASP A 164 2.25 5.06 11.38
C ASP A 164 1.50 5.82 12.48
N ASN A 165 2.13 5.96 13.65
CA ASN A 165 1.52 6.59 14.80
C ASN A 165 2.06 8.00 15.04
N ARG A 166 1.15 8.87 15.46
CA ARG A 166 1.38 10.23 15.97
C ARG A 166 1.60 10.26 17.49
N HIS A 167 2.01 9.18 18.14
CA HIS A 167 2.28 9.11 19.59
C HIS A 167 3.52 9.95 19.98
N SER A 168 3.43 11.27 19.80
CA SER A 168 4.11 12.37 20.48
C SER A 168 3.71 13.67 19.76
N PRO A 169 3.21 14.71 20.45
CA PRO A 169 3.13 16.04 19.89
C PRO A 169 4.43 16.80 20.23
N PRO A 170 5.24 17.20 19.24
CA PRO A 170 6.13 18.34 19.45
C PRO A 170 5.88 19.36 18.34
N SER A 171 5.15 20.42 18.69
CA SER A 171 4.73 21.53 17.81
C SER A 171 3.91 21.11 16.57
N GLY A 172 3.07 22.01 16.05
CA GLY A 172 2.16 21.73 14.95
C GLY A 172 2.83 21.48 13.59
N ASP A 173 4.15 21.37 13.52
CA ASP A 173 4.92 21.61 12.30
C ASP A 173 5.41 20.33 11.59
N LEU A 174 5.47 19.20 12.31
CA LEU A 174 6.00 17.96 11.75
C LEU A 174 4.92 17.17 11.00
N HIS A 175 4.86 17.36 9.68
CA HIS A 175 3.94 16.67 8.79
C HIS A 175 4.69 15.86 7.73
N VAL A 176 4.48 14.53 7.68
CA VAL A 176 5.13 13.63 6.70
C VAL A 176 4.85 14.09 5.26
N CYS A 177 3.65 14.64 4.99
CA CYS A 177 3.34 15.13 3.64
C CYS A 177 4.20 16.33 3.22
N ASN A 178 4.74 17.13 4.14
CA ASN A 178 5.66 18.23 3.77
C ASN A 178 6.99 17.68 3.26
N SER A 179 7.53 16.64 3.90
CA SER A 179 8.71 15.92 3.42
C SER A 179 8.47 15.21 2.10
N LEU A 180 7.35 14.50 1.95
CA LEU A 180 6.99 13.87 0.69
C LEU A 180 6.85 14.89 -0.44
N ARG A 181 6.11 15.98 -0.20
CA ARG A 181 5.91 17.07 -1.18
C ARG A 181 7.24 17.62 -1.69
N ARG A 182 8.23 17.82 -0.81
CA ARG A 182 9.56 18.31 -1.18
C ARG A 182 10.26 17.41 -2.20
N ILE A 183 10.02 16.10 -2.20
CA ILE A 183 10.66 15.16 -3.12
C ILE A 183 9.78 14.77 -4.32
N LEU A 184 8.46 15.00 -4.28
CA LEU A 184 7.53 14.56 -5.33
C LEU A 184 7.89 15.08 -6.74
N HIS A 185 8.43 16.29 -6.86
CA HIS A 185 8.77 16.91 -8.15
C HIS A 185 9.79 16.11 -8.98
N ARG A 186 10.66 15.32 -8.33
CA ARG A 186 11.67 14.47 -8.98
C ARG A 186 11.28 13.00 -9.10
N MET A 187 10.14 12.60 -8.54
CA MET A 187 9.71 11.20 -8.54
C MET A 187 9.06 10.81 -9.88
N GLN A 188 9.30 9.57 -10.29
CA GLN A 188 8.66 8.92 -11.44
C GLN A 188 7.55 7.97 -11.00
N ASN A 189 7.81 7.13 -10.01
CA ASN A 189 6.81 6.16 -9.52
C ASN A 189 6.68 6.31 -8.01
N VAL A 190 5.47 6.56 -7.53
CA VAL A 190 5.19 6.76 -6.10
C VAL A 190 4.00 5.91 -5.68
N ARG A 191 4.15 5.16 -4.59
CA ARG A 191 3.07 4.46 -3.91
C ARG A 191 3.06 4.81 -2.43
N LEU A 192 1.95 5.34 -1.95
CA LEU A 192 1.76 5.73 -0.56
C LEU A 192 0.59 4.95 0.04
N CYS A 193 0.82 4.23 1.12
CA CYS A 193 -0.19 3.61 1.97
C CYS A 193 0.14 3.97 3.41
N LEU A 194 -0.37 5.14 3.82
CA LEU A 194 -0.13 5.76 5.12
C LEU A 194 -1.47 5.96 5.85
N HIS A 195 -1.47 5.90 7.17
CA HIS A 195 -2.66 6.19 7.97
C HIS A 195 -3.09 7.65 7.81
N TYR A 196 -2.11 8.57 7.81
CA TYR A 196 -2.35 10.00 7.75
C TYR A 196 -1.71 10.62 6.51
N VAL A 197 -2.55 10.95 5.52
CA VAL A 197 -2.18 11.74 4.35
C VAL A 197 -3.20 12.85 4.17
N CYS A 198 -2.75 14.04 3.80
CA CYS A 198 -3.60 15.20 3.60
C CYS A 198 -3.32 15.93 2.29
N SER A 199 -4.14 16.94 2.00
CA SER A 199 -4.06 17.81 0.84
C SER A 199 -2.75 18.59 0.74
N ALA A 200 -2.06 18.84 1.86
CA ALA A 200 -0.76 19.51 1.84
C ALA A 200 0.30 18.73 1.06
N LEU A 201 0.09 17.43 0.82
CA LEU A 201 0.93 16.63 -0.06
C LEU A 201 1.00 17.18 -1.49
N PHE A 202 -0.08 17.76 -2.00
CA PHE A 202 -0.23 18.15 -3.40
C PHE A 202 -0.32 19.65 -3.63
N GLY A 203 -0.17 20.45 -2.58
CA GLY A 203 -0.22 21.90 -2.70
C GLY A 203 -0.21 22.60 -1.35
N GLU A 204 -0.33 23.90 -1.41
CA GLU A 204 -0.50 24.77 -0.25
C GLU A 204 -1.77 25.57 -0.38
N VAL A 205 -2.29 26.01 0.75
CA VAL A 205 -3.33 27.03 0.76
C VAL A 205 -2.66 28.34 1.09
N SER A 206 -2.79 29.31 0.19
CA SER A 206 -2.22 30.64 0.40
C SER A 206 -2.82 31.26 1.65
N THR A 207 -1.96 31.57 2.63
CA THR A 207 -2.34 32.28 3.86
C THR A 207 -2.29 33.80 3.69
N ASN A 208 -1.80 34.29 2.56
CA ASN A 208 -1.41 35.69 2.37
C ASN A 208 -2.52 36.61 1.85
N THR A 209 -3.75 36.11 1.71
CA THR A 209 -4.88 36.94 1.30
C THR A 209 -5.78 37.21 2.50
N PHE A 210 -5.91 38.50 2.86
CA PHE A 210 -7.01 39.01 3.69
C PHE A 210 -8.39 38.76 3.03
N ASP A 211 -8.39 38.26 1.79
CA ASP A 211 -9.56 37.81 1.07
C ASP A 211 -10.02 36.42 1.56
N SER A 212 -11.32 36.30 1.78
CA SER A 212 -12.01 35.09 2.25
C SER A 212 -11.81 33.86 1.34
N THR A 213 -11.26 34.05 0.14
CA THR A 213 -11.00 33.00 -0.83
C THR A 213 -9.58 32.46 -0.68
N ARG A 214 -9.41 31.50 0.24
CA ARG A 214 -8.17 30.72 0.37
C ARG A 214 -7.86 29.96 -0.93
N GLU A 215 -6.96 30.49 -1.75
CA GLU A 215 -6.53 29.84 -3.00
C GLU A 215 -5.60 28.64 -2.72
N PHE A 216 -5.89 27.51 -3.35
CA PHE A 216 -5.04 26.32 -3.30
C PHE A 216 -4.04 26.36 -4.45
N VAL A 217 -2.75 26.43 -4.11
CA VAL A 217 -1.63 26.43 -5.05
C VAL A 217 -1.08 25.00 -5.13
N PRO A 218 -1.38 24.22 -6.19
CA PRO A 218 -0.86 22.86 -6.32
C PRO A 218 0.64 22.86 -6.62
N ILE A 219 1.29 21.75 -6.30
CA ILE A 219 2.67 21.49 -6.73
C ILE A 219 2.75 21.05 -8.19
N SER A 220 3.95 21.16 -8.76
CA SER A 220 4.28 20.53 -10.05
C SER A 220 4.85 19.12 -9.83
N LEU A 221 4.42 18.17 -10.67
CA LEU A 221 4.84 16.78 -10.71
C LEU A 221 5.45 16.45 -12.08
N PRO A 222 6.51 17.14 -12.54
CA PRO A 222 6.93 17.13 -13.95
C PRO A 222 7.47 15.77 -14.42
N ASN A 223 7.88 14.90 -13.50
CA ASN A 223 8.49 13.60 -13.81
C ASN A 223 7.58 12.40 -13.52
N ILE A 224 6.39 12.64 -12.94
CA ILE A 224 5.56 11.54 -12.46
C ILE A 224 5.00 10.71 -13.62
N GLN A 225 5.20 9.40 -13.55
CA GLN A 225 4.63 8.40 -14.44
C GLN A 225 3.48 7.69 -13.74
N THR A 226 3.68 7.25 -12.49
CA THR A 226 2.63 6.65 -11.66
C THR A 226 2.65 7.23 -10.26
N LEU A 227 1.48 7.62 -9.77
CA LEU A 227 1.23 8.00 -8.39
C LEU A 227 0.04 7.19 -7.90
N VAL A 228 0.26 6.37 -6.88
CA VAL A 228 -0.80 5.59 -6.22
C VAL A 228 -0.90 6.04 -4.77
N VAL A 229 -2.05 6.56 -4.37
CA VAL A 229 -2.34 6.85 -2.96
C VAL A 229 -3.41 5.89 -2.48
N ASN A 230 -3.01 4.95 -1.65
CA ASN A 230 -3.88 3.99 -0.99
C ASN A 230 -4.38 4.59 0.33
N CYS A 231 -5.64 4.99 0.32
CA CYS A 231 -6.41 5.54 1.45
C CYS A 231 -7.14 4.45 2.26
N ASN A 232 -6.99 3.17 1.92
CA ASN A 232 -7.56 2.05 2.66
C ASN A 232 -6.78 1.85 3.97
N ALA A 233 -6.97 2.77 4.91
CA ALA A 233 -6.43 2.62 6.24
C ALA A 233 -7.22 1.54 7.00
N LEU A 234 -6.55 0.58 7.64
CA LEU A 234 -7.15 -0.57 8.37
C LEU A 234 -7.99 -0.17 9.60
N GLY A 235 -8.34 1.10 9.76
CA GLY A 235 -9.16 1.60 10.84
C GLY A 235 -9.98 2.77 10.37
N LYS A 236 -10.94 3.18 11.20
CA LYS A 236 -11.75 4.40 11.06
C LYS A 236 -10.87 5.66 11.18
N GLY A 237 -9.81 5.76 10.39
CA GLY A 237 -8.79 6.81 10.39
C GLY A 237 -9.47 8.12 10.06
N ARG A 238 -9.91 8.81 11.12
CA ARG A 238 -10.36 10.19 11.04
C ARG A 238 -9.11 11.02 10.77
N ILE A 239 -9.15 11.92 9.79
CA ILE A 239 -8.11 12.94 9.67
C ILE A 239 -8.09 13.71 10.99
N SER A 240 -6.88 13.94 11.52
CA SER A 240 -6.71 14.72 12.75
C SER A 240 -7.20 16.16 12.53
N ARG A 241 -7.88 16.75 13.53
CA ARG A 241 -8.52 18.09 13.48
C ARG A 241 -7.58 19.27 13.14
N TYR A 242 -6.27 19.03 13.01
CA TYR A 242 -5.25 20.08 12.86
C TYR A 242 -4.91 20.42 11.40
N ASP A 243 -5.44 19.68 10.42
CA ASP A 243 -5.06 19.81 8.99
C ASP A 243 -6.08 20.60 8.14
N THR A 244 -7.17 21.02 8.77
CA THR A 244 -8.31 21.71 8.13
C THR A 244 -8.05 23.18 7.84
N ASN A 245 -6.86 23.71 8.16
CA ASN A 245 -6.44 25.04 7.71
C ASN A 245 -6.39 25.17 6.17
N SER A 246 -6.34 24.05 5.46
CA SER A 246 -6.34 24.00 3.99
C SER A 246 -7.74 23.87 3.36
N LEU A 247 -8.82 23.91 4.15
CA LEU A 247 -10.18 23.87 3.64
C LEU A 247 -10.94 25.16 3.99
N PRO A 248 -11.62 25.81 3.03
CA PRO A 248 -12.31 27.08 3.23
C PRO A 248 -13.70 26.88 3.86
N LEU A 249 -13.80 26.07 4.92
CA LEU A 249 -15.10 25.75 5.54
C LEU A 249 -15.17 26.28 6.97
N ASP A 250 -16.29 26.95 7.23
CA ASP A 250 -16.74 27.45 8.53
C ASP A 250 -16.80 26.30 9.54
N TRP A 251 -15.99 26.39 10.60
CA TRP A 251 -15.63 25.25 11.45
C TRP A 251 -16.77 24.71 12.31
N ASP A 252 -17.83 25.49 12.50
CA ASP A 252 -19.02 25.07 13.25
C ASP A 252 -19.95 24.13 12.44
N ILE A 253 -19.67 23.91 11.14
CA ILE A 253 -20.50 23.10 10.24
C ILE A 253 -19.71 21.93 9.62
N VAL A 254 -18.38 21.81 9.83
CA VAL A 254 -17.61 20.73 9.20
C VAL A 254 -17.96 19.39 9.87
N PRO A 255 -18.60 18.45 9.14
CA PRO A 255 -18.92 17.16 9.71
C PRO A 255 -17.62 16.45 10.07
N TRP A 256 -17.63 15.67 11.14
CA TRP A 256 -16.59 14.76 11.63
C TRP A 256 -16.13 13.67 10.63
N ARG A 257 -16.14 13.93 9.31
CA ARG A 257 -16.21 12.96 8.22
C ARG A 257 -15.22 13.20 7.07
N ILE A 258 -14.31 14.17 7.15
CA ILE A 258 -13.28 14.28 6.11
C ILE A 258 -12.29 13.14 6.31
N THR A 259 -12.27 12.23 5.34
CA THR A 259 -11.37 11.08 5.30
C THR A 259 -10.15 11.38 4.43
N ALA A 260 -9.10 10.56 4.53
CA ALA A 260 -7.93 10.66 3.65
C ALA A 260 -8.35 10.68 2.16
N TRP A 261 -9.35 9.88 1.79
CA TRP A 261 -9.95 9.91 0.45
C TRP A 261 -10.39 11.33 0.05
N ASP A 262 -11.21 11.99 0.87
CA ASP A 262 -11.79 13.30 0.52
C ASP A 262 -10.69 14.37 0.40
N SER A 263 -9.72 14.34 1.31
CA SER A 263 -8.60 15.29 1.31
C SER A 263 -7.69 15.11 0.08
N ILE A 264 -7.33 13.87 -0.23
CA ILE A 264 -6.43 13.53 -1.32
C ILE A 264 -7.08 13.73 -2.68
N THR A 265 -8.29 13.20 -2.86
CA THR A 265 -9.00 13.33 -4.14
C THR A 265 -9.37 14.78 -4.42
N GLY A 266 -9.76 15.57 -3.41
CA GLY A 266 -10.02 17.01 -3.56
C GLY A 266 -8.77 17.81 -3.96
N ALA A 267 -7.61 17.49 -3.38
CA ALA A 267 -6.35 18.14 -3.75
C ALA A 267 -5.89 17.74 -5.16
N LEU A 268 -5.95 16.45 -5.50
CA LEU A 268 -5.63 15.96 -6.84
C LEU A 268 -6.59 16.49 -7.89
N GLN A 269 -7.88 16.65 -7.60
CA GLN A 269 -8.84 17.30 -8.50
C GLN A 269 -8.46 18.75 -8.84
N ARG A 270 -7.85 19.48 -7.90
CA ARG A 270 -7.34 20.84 -8.15
C ARG A 270 -6.04 20.79 -8.94
N LEU A 271 -5.14 19.86 -8.61
CA LEU A 271 -3.89 19.66 -9.35
C LEU A 271 -4.16 19.32 -10.82
N VAL A 272 -5.05 18.36 -11.11
CA VAL A 272 -5.33 17.93 -12.50
C VAL A 272 -5.98 19.00 -13.38
N LYS A 273 -6.53 20.07 -12.78
CA LYS A 273 -7.09 21.22 -13.50
C LYS A 273 -6.04 22.21 -13.97
N ILE A 274 -4.81 22.13 -13.46
CA ILE A 274 -3.73 23.03 -13.84
C ILE A 274 -2.92 22.38 -14.96
N ASP A 275 -2.99 22.98 -16.14
CA ASP A 275 -2.23 22.54 -17.31
C ASP A 275 -0.72 22.56 -17.04
N GLY A 276 -0.03 21.52 -17.50
CA GLY A 276 1.43 21.39 -17.34
C GLY A 276 1.91 20.99 -15.94
N SER A 277 1.01 20.75 -14.98
CA SER A 277 1.40 20.31 -13.63
C SER A 277 1.84 18.83 -13.56
N TYR A 278 1.60 18.03 -14.60
CA TYR A 278 2.01 16.62 -14.72
C TYR A 278 2.19 16.21 -16.20
N PRO A 279 2.93 15.12 -16.50
CA PRO A 279 3.03 14.57 -17.85
C PRO A 279 1.69 14.02 -18.37
N PRO A 280 1.34 14.20 -19.65
CA PRO A 280 0.09 13.69 -20.22
C PRO A 280 -0.11 12.17 -20.12
N SER A 281 0.99 11.42 -20.05
CA SER A 281 0.98 9.95 -19.91
C SER A 281 0.90 9.48 -18.46
N ALA A 282 0.92 10.39 -17.48
CA ALA A 282 0.91 10.04 -16.07
C ALA A 282 -0.37 9.30 -15.66
N LYS A 283 -0.24 8.47 -14.64
CA LYS A 283 -1.35 7.77 -13.98
C LYS A 283 -1.41 8.21 -12.53
N LEU A 284 -2.40 9.04 -12.19
CA LEU A 284 -2.65 9.50 -10.84
C LEU A 284 -3.85 8.74 -10.28
N VAL A 285 -3.61 7.80 -9.39
CA VAL A 285 -4.58 6.84 -8.89
C VAL A 285 -4.77 7.00 -7.39
N VAL A 286 -6.02 7.07 -6.97
CA VAL A 286 -6.40 6.99 -5.56
C VAL A 286 -7.17 5.70 -5.35
N PHE A 287 -6.79 4.96 -4.33
CA PHE A 287 -7.36 3.68 -3.99
C PHE A 287 -7.99 3.75 -2.59
N ASP A 288 -9.15 3.12 -2.41
CA ASP A 288 -9.80 3.00 -1.10
C ASP A 288 -10.60 1.69 -1.02
N ARG A 289 -10.98 1.32 0.20
CA ARG A 289 -11.90 0.22 0.45
C ARG A 289 -13.03 0.71 1.32
N ILE A 290 -14.24 0.64 0.76
CA ILE A 290 -15.46 0.82 1.53
C ILE A 290 -15.79 -0.51 2.18
N TYR A 291 -15.88 -0.51 3.51
CA TYR A 291 -16.32 -1.67 4.27
C TYR A 291 -17.83 -1.84 4.19
N GLU A 292 -18.27 -3.08 4.39
CA GLU A 292 -19.68 -3.45 4.33
C GLU A 292 -20.55 -2.55 5.24
N SER A 293 -21.67 -2.06 4.71
CA SER A 293 -22.62 -1.28 5.49
C SER A 293 -23.63 -2.18 6.21
N GLU A 294 -24.36 -1.62 7.18
CA GLU A 294 -25.51 -2.29 7.81
C GLU A 294 -26.59 -2.69 6.81
N ASP A 295 -26.71 -1.94 5.71
CA ASP A 295 -27.54 -2.31 4.57
C ASP A 295 -26.98 -3.56 3.89
N ARG A 296 -27.77 -4.62 3.95
CA ARG A 296 -27.41 -5.98 3.53
C ARG A 296 -27.35 -6.16 2.01
N SER A 297 -27.81 -5.18 1.25
CA SER A 297 -27.68 -5.17 -0.21
C SER A 297 -26.31 -4.64 -0.65
N LYS A 298 -25.55 -4.01 0.25
CA LYS A 298 -24.26 -3.38 -0.07
C LYS A 298 -23.10 -4.27 0.35
N TYR A 299 -22.10 -4.33 -0.52
CA TYR A 299 -20.93 -5.18 -0.35
C TYR A 299 -19.69 -4.32 -0.06
N SER A 300 -18.71 -4.90 0.62
CA SER A 300 -17.40 -4.25 0.69
C SER A 300 -16.91 -4.00 -0.73
N THR A 301 -16.39 -2.83 -1.00
CA THR A 301 -16.06 -2.42 -2.37
C THR A 301 -14.68 -1.80 -2.38
N PHE A 302 -13.81 -2.30 -3.24
CA PHE A 302 -12.55 -1.64 -3.56
C PHE A 302 -12.78 -0.59 -4.64
N LEU A 303 -12.28 0.62 -4.42
CA LEU A 303 -12.37 1.72 -5.36
C LEU A 303 -10.99 2.00 -5.94
N HIS A 304 -10.91 2.08 -7.27
CA HIS A 304 -9.75 2.54 -8.01
C HIS A 304 -10.16 3.77 -8.81
N SER A 305 -9.75 4.96 -8.38
CA SER A 305 -10.06 6.22 -9.06
C SER A 305 -8.85 6.74 -9.81
N GLU A 306 -8.96 6.87 -11.13
CA GLU A 306 -7.95 7.54 -11.96
C GLU A 306 -8.33 9.02 -12.10
N MET A 307 -7.53 9.90 -11.51
CA MET A 307 -7.86 11.31 -11.33
C MET A 307 -7.81 12.12 -12.64
N ILE A 308 -7.00 11.70 -13.61
CA ILE A 308 -6.87 12.36 -14.91
C ILE A 308 -8.07 12.00 -15.80
N SER A 309 -8.35 10.71 -15.98
CA SER A 309 -9.51 10.25 -16.76
C SER A 309 -10.84 10.52 -16.05
N GLN A 310 -10.80 10.76 -14.74
CA GLN A 310 -11.98 10.97 -13.88
C GLN A 310 -12.96 9.81 -13.96
N THR A 311 -12.39 8.62 -13.86
CA THR A 311 -13.12 7.36 -13.83
C THR A 311 -12.80 6.63 -12.53
N THR A 312 -13.77 5.88 -12.03
CA THR A 312 -13.60 5.00 -10.88
C THR A 312 -14.10 3.61 -11.18
N LEU A 313 -13.25 2.64 -10.94
CA LEU A 313 -13.56 1.23 -11.04
C LEU A 313 -13.88 0.72 -9.64
N ALA A 314 -15.09 0.21 -9.47
CA ALA A 314 -15.60 -0.31 -8.21
C ALA A 314 -15.68 -1.83 -8.27
N TYR A 315 -14.90 -2.50 -7.43
CA TYR A 315 -14.81 -3.96 -7.37
C TYR A 315 -15.49 -4.48 -6.11
N PRO A 316 -16.71 -5.04 -6.19
CA PRO A 316 -17.34 -5.62 -5.03
C PRO A 316 -16.57 -6.86 -4.57
N CYS A 317 -16.46 -6.97 -3.25
CA CYS A 317 -15.72 -7.98 -2.55
C CYS A 317 -16.56 -8.52 -1.38
N ARG A 318 -16.61 -9.84 -1.25
CA ARG A 318 -17.35 -10.53 -0.18
C ARG A 318 -16.45 -11.54 0.51
N ASP A 319 -16.51 -11.60 1.84
CA ASP A 319 -16.00 -12.76 2.56
C ASP A 319 -16.78 -14.02 2.17
N VAL A 320 -16.07 -15.09 1.79
CA VAL A 320 -16.66 -16.40 1.43
C VAL A 320 -16.45 -17.45 2.51
N ALA A 321 -15.73 -17.12 3.58
CA ALA A 321 -15.37 -18.03 4.64
C ALA A 321 -16.25 -17.84 5.87
N SER A 322 -17.33 -18.62 5.96
CA SER A 322 -18.07 -18.71 7.21
C SER A 322 -17.43 -19.66 8.24
N ALA A 323 -16.48 -20.49 7.82
CA ALA A 323 -15.81 -21.47 8.67
C ALA A 323 -14.43 -20.98 9.14
N VAL A 324 -14.12 -21.24 10.41
CA VAL A 324 -12.87 -20.84 11.12
C VAL A 324 -11.58 -21.19 10.37
N ARG A 325 -11.59 -22.20 9.49
CA ARG A 325 -10.42 -22.68 8.76
C ARG A 325 -10.05 -21.88 7.50
N LEU A 326 -10.94 -21.00 7.00
CA LEU A 326 -10.72 -20.26 5.75
C LEU A 326 -10.65 -18.75 5.96
N ARG A 327 -10.29 -18.29 7.17
CA ARG A 327 -10.19 -16.86 7.49
C ARG A 327 -9.39 -16.12 6.43
N ASP A 328 -9.90 -14.93 6.08
CA ASP A 328 -9.37 -14.01 5.07
C ASP A 328 -9.54 -14.43 3.61
N GLN A 329 -10.37 -15.42 3.25
CA GLN A 329 -10.68 -15.68 1.84
C GLN A 329 -11.88 -14.84 1.40
N HIS A 330 -11.68 -14.07 0.34
CA HIS A 330 -12.70 -13.21 -0.23
C HIS A 330 -12.94 -13.58 -1.70
N LEU A 331 -14.17 -13.34 -2.17
CA LEU A 331 -14.57 -13.32 -3.57
C LEU A 331 -14.60 -11.87 -4.05
N LEU A 332 -13.89 -11.57 -5.12
CA LEU A 332 -13.94 -10.29 -5.82
C LEU A 332 -14.49 -10.49 -7.23
N ARG A 333 -15.32 -9.56 -7.69
CA ARG A 333 -15.82 -9.54 -9.07
C ARG A 333 -15.26 -8.36 -9.85
N THR A 334 -14.80 -8.65 -11.05
CA THR A 334 -14.22 -7.67 -11.97
C THR A 334 -15.26 -7.12 -12.93
N LEU A 335 -14.90 -6.04 -13.63
CA LEU A 335 -15.74 -5.37 -14.62
C LEU A 335 -16.09 -6.27 -15.82
N ASP A 336 -15.20 -7.18 -16.18
CA ASP A 336 -15.39 -8.18 -17.25
C ASP A 336 -16.16 -9.43 -16.78
N GLY A 337 -16.73 -9.39 -15.58
CA GLY A 337 -17.53 -10.47 -15.03
C GLY A 337 -16.71 -11.66 -14.49
N ARG A 338 -15.38 -11.62 -14.48
CA ARG A 338 -14.59 -12.67 -13.81
C ARG A 338 -14.81 -12.66 -12.30
N GLU A 339 -14.61 -13.83 -11.71
CA GLU A 339 -14.64 -14.05 -10.27
C GLU A 339 -13.25 -14.48 -9.83
N LEU A 340 -12.72 -13.79 -8.83
CA LEU A 340 -11.39 -14.04 -8.28
C LEU A 340 -11.55 -14.40 -6.80
N LEU A 341 -10.78 -15.37 -6.33
CA LEU A 341 -10.69 -15.71 -4.91
C LEU A 341 -9.27 -15.54 -4.40
N ALA A 342 -9.12 -14.72 -3.36
CA ALA A 342 -7.84 -14.48 -2.71
C ALA A 342 -8.05 -13.84 -1.35
N ASN A 343 -6.95 -13.51 -0.68
CA ASN A 343 -7.03 -12.67 0.51
C ASN A 343 -7.19 -11.19 0.18
N SER A 344 -7.60 -10.41 1.19
CA SER A 344 -7.86 -8.97 1.04
C SER A 344 -6.63 -8.18 0.60
N HIS A 345 -5.43 -8.58 1.03
CA HIS A 345 -4.16 -7.95 0.63
C HIS A 345 -3.85 -8.17 -0.85
N THR A 346 -4.06 -9.40 -1.33
CA THR A 346 -3.95 -9.76 -2.75
C THR A 346 -4.93 -8.95 -3.59
N PHE A 347 -6.17 -8.78 -3.11
CA PHE A 347 -7.13 -7.93 -3.79
C PHE A 347 -6.73 -6.46 -3.80
N SER A 348 -6.28 -5.89 -2.69
CA SER A 348 -5.75 -4.51 -2.69
C SER A 348 -4.68 -4.31 -3.75
N ALA A 349 -3.69 -5.21 -3.83
CA ALA A 349 -2.63 -5.15 -4.85
C ALA A 349 -3.17 -5.31 -6.29
N PHE A 350 -4.16 -6.18 -6.50
CA PHE A 350 -4.82 -6.35 -7.79
C PHE A 350 -5.59 -5.09 -8.20
N THR A 351 -6.45 -4.58 -7.33
CA THR A 351 -7.33 -3.43 -7.59
C THR A 351 -6.58 -2.10 -7.63
N GLU A 352 -5.39 -2.01 -7.03
CA GLU A 352 -4.47 -0.88 -7.24
C GLU A 352 -3.97 -0.78 -8.70
N GLY A 353 -4.21 -1.80 -9.55
CA GLY A 353 -3.80 -1.81 -10.96
C GLY A 353 -2.43 -2.44 -11.19
N GLN A 354 -1.82 -3.04 -10.16
CA GLN A 354 -0.50 -3.69 -10.22
C GLN A 354 0.63 -2.80 -10.79
N PHE A 355 0.54 -1.47 -10.61
CA PHE A 355 1.63 -0.54 -10.94
C PHE A 355 2.90 -0.85 -10.16
N TRP A 356 2.75 -1.47 -9.00
CA TRP A 356 3.81 -1.98 -8.15
C TRP A 356 3.67 -3.49 -8.01
N LYS A 357 4.74 -4.22 -8.28
CA LYS A 357 4.78 -5.68 -8.23
C LYS A 357 5.54 -6.12 -6.99
N SER A 358 4.94 -7.04 -6.24
CA SER A 358 5.64 -7.67 -5.14
C SER A 358 6.73 -8.57 -5.70
N THR A 359 7.86 -8.66 -5.01
CA THR A 359 8.95 -9.57 -5.34
C THR A 359 9.02 -10.68 -4.29
N ILE A 360 9.68 -11.79 -4.62
CA ILE A 360 9.88 -12.91 -3.70
C ILE A 360 10.63 -12.51 -2.41
N CYS A 361 11.38 -11.39 -2.42
CA CYS A 361 12.06 -10.88 -1.23
C CYS A 361 11.16 -9.99 -0.35
N GLY A 362 9.87 -9.88 -0.68
CA GLY A 362 8.89 -9.09 0.07
C GLY A 362 8.87 -7.60 -0.28
N ALA A 363 9.78 -7.14 -1.13
CA ALA A 363 9.78 -5.79 -1.67
C ALA A 363 8.61 -5.56 -2.62
N ARG A 364 8.26 -4.30 -2.87
CA ARG A 364 7.62 -3.95 -4.14
C ARG A 364 8.46 -2.99 -4.95
N LEU A 365 8.41 -3.17 -6.25
CA LEU A 365 9.05 -2.30 -7.23
C LEU A 365 8.04 -1.90 -8.31
N PRO A 366 8.22 -0.76 -8.98
CA PRO A 366 7.39 -0.39 -10.13
C PRO A 366 7.39 -1.50 -11.17
N ALA A 367 6.23 -1.79 -11.75
CA ALA A 367 6.04 -2.84 -12.75
C ALA A 367 7.01 -2.72 -13.94
N PRO A 368 7.33 -1.51 -14.47
CA PRO A 368 8.34 -1.38 -15.51
C PRO A 368 9.73 -1.87 -15.08
N LEU A 369 10.14 -1.67 -13.82
CA LEU A 369 11.43 -2.17 -13.31
C LEU A 369 11.43 -3.69 -13.16
N VAL A 370 10.30 -4.27 -12.75
CA VAL A 370 10.17 -5.74 -12.67
C VAL A 370 10.13 -6.38 -14.06
N ALA A 371 9.40 -5.80 -15.00
CA ALA A 371 9.29 -6.30 -16.37
C ALA A 371 10.62 -6.17 -17.14
N THR A 372 11.30 -5.03 -17.00
CA THR A 372 12.66 -4.84 -17.55
C THR A 372 13.70 -5.68 -16.83
N GLY A 373 13.40 -6.20 -15.63
CA GLY A 373 14.21 -7.19 -14.94
C GLY A 373 14.51 -8.44 -15.78
N SER A 374 13.73 -8.73 -16.81
CA SER A 374 14.08 -9.83 -17.73
C SER A 374 15.18 -9.45 -18.76
N ARG A 375 15.56 -8.17 -18.87
CA ARG A 375 16.46 -7.64 -19.92
C ARG A 375 17.49 -6.59 -19.48
N SER A 376 17.27 -5.91 -18.37
CA SER A 376 18.15 -4.89 -17.80
C SER A 376 19.26 -5.56 -17.01
N THR A 377 20.47 -5.02 -17.12
CA THR A 377 21.63 -5.51 -16.40
C THR A 377 21.46 -5.44 -14.87
N LEU A 378 20.50 -4.68 -14.33
CA LEU A 378 20.30 -4.49 -12.88
C LEU A 378 19.43 -5.58 -12.23
N SER A 379 19.12 -6.65 -12.95
CA SER A 379 17.92 -7.44 -12.68
C SER A 379 18.09 -8.71 -11.86
N VAL A 380 19.28 -8.98 -11.35
CA VAL A 380 19.53 -10.31 -10.84
C VAL A 380 18.70 -10.55 -9.58
N ASN A 381 17.67 -11.38 -9.77
CA ASN A 381 16.71 -11.87 -8.78
C ASN A 381 15.48 -10.99 -8.46
N ILE A 382 15.10 -10.04 -9.31
CA ILE A 382 13.77 -9.43 -9.20
C ILE A 382 12.73 -10.42 -9.77
N THR A 383 12.40 -11.45 -9.00
CA THR A 383 11.33 -12.39 -9.35
C THR A 383 10.02 -11.86 -8.81
N GLU A 384 9.04 -11.66 -9.69
CA GLU A 384 7.69 -11.28 -9.29
C GLU A 384 7.08 -12.37 -8.38
N ASP A 385 6.62 -11.95 -7.21
CA ASP A 385 5.74 -12.74 -6.35
C ASP A 385 4.32 -12.63 -6.93
N HIS A 386 3.96 -13.57 -7.79
CA HIS A 386 2.66 -13.57 -8.45
C HIS A 386 1.54 -13.66 -7.43
N LEU A 387 0.52 -12.81 -7.62
CA LEU A 387 -0.66 -12.81 -6.78
C LEU A 387 -1.31 -14.20 -6.75
N SER A 388 -1.32 -14.82 -5.56
CA SER A 388 -1.96 -16.11 -5.32
C SER A 388 -3.48 -15.98 -5.36
N MET A 389 -4.03 -16.02 -6.57
CA MET A 389 -5.47 -15.98 -6.85
C MET A 389 -5.94 -17.34 -7.34
N TRP A 390 -7.11 -17.76 -6.85
CA TRP A 390 -7.69 -19.06 -7.15
C TRP A 390 -8.78 -18.90 -8.20
N PRO A 391 -8.77 -19.72 -9.27
CA PRO A 391 -9.92 -19.83 -10.15
C PRO A 391 -11.12 -20.34 -9.37
N THR A 392 -12.29 -19.72 -9.61
CA THR A 392 -13.52 -20.02 -8.88
C THR A 392 -13.91 -21.49 -8.92
N ASP A 393 -13.79 -22.15 -10.08
CA ASP A 393 -14.18 -23.56 -10.23
C ASP A 393 -13.35 -24.51 -9.36
N LYS A 394 -12.07 -24.18 -9.16
CA LYS A 394 -11.20 -24.95 -8.26
C LYS A 394 -11.62 -24.77 -6.81
N TRP A 395 -12.01 -23.55 -6.43
CA TRP A 395 -12.46 -23.26 -5.08
C TRP A 395 -13.84 -23.86 -4.78
N ARG A 396 -14.81 -23.69 -5.69
CA ARG A 396 -16.17 -24.24 -5.58
C ARG A 396 -16.17 -25.75 -5.38
N ARG A 397 -15.32 -26.48 -6.11
CA ARG A 397 -15.17 -27.94 -5.94
C ARG A 397 -14.69 -28.35 -4.56
N ARG A 398 -13.86 -27.51 -3.91
CA ARG A 398 -13.32 -27.78 -2.56
C ARG A 398 -14.24 -27.32 -1.44
N ASN A 399 -15.09 -26.33 -1.72
CA ASN A 399 -15.94 -25.65 -0.75
C ASN A 399 -17.35 -25.49 -1.32
N PRO A 400 -18.05 -26.60 -1.61
CA PRO A 400 -19.44 -26.51 -2.05
C PRO A 400 -20.23 -25.74 -0.99
N ASP A 401 -21.19 -24.93 -1.44
CA ASP A 401 -22.19 -24.28 -0.57
C ASP A 401 -21.71 -23.18 0.39
N MET A 402 -20.45 -22.77 0.32
CA MET A 402 -19.86 -21.80 1.27
C MET A 402 -20.13 -20.32 0.93
N CYS A 403 -20.56 -20.00 -0.30
CA CYS A 403 -20.85 -18.61 -0.71
C CYS A 403 -22.35 -18.38 -0.89
N ALA A 404 -22.95 -17.61 0.01
CA ALA A 404 -24.38 -17.28 -0.07
C ALA A 404 -24.76 -16.47 -1.32
N LEU A 405 -23.82 -15.67 -1.88
CA LEU A 405 -24.07 -14.93 -3.12
C LEU A 405 -24.38 -15.90 -4.27
N TRP A 406 -23.55 -16.92 -4.47
CA TRP A 406 -23.77 -17.91 -5.52
C TRP A 406 -25.07 -18.70 -5.34
N LYS A 407 -25.45 -19.00 -4.10
CA LYS A 407 -26.74 -19.65 -3.80
C LYS A 407 -27.91 -18.78 -4.24
N ASN A 408 -27.88 -17.49 -3.89
CA ASN A 408 -28.93 -16.55 -4.28
C ASN A 408 -29.03 -16.40 -5.80
N GLU A 409 -27.90 -16.35 -6.48
CA GLU A 409 -27.86 -16.26 -7.95
C GLU A 409 -28.41 -17.52 -8.61
N THR A 410 -28.14 -18.68 -8.03
CA THR A 410 -28.71 -19.96 -8.48
C THR A 410 -30.23 -19.96 -8.32
N ILE A 411 -30.74 -19.53 -7.16
CA ILE A 411 -32.19 -19.43 -6.87
C ILE A 411 -32.90 -18.49 -7.86
N LEU A 412 -32.26 -17.37 -8.19
CA LEU A 412 -32.85 -16.35 -9.06
C LEU A 412 -32.59 -16.60 -10.54
N GLY A 413 -31.69 -17.51 -10.89
CA GLY A 413 -31.26 -17.74 -12.26
C GLY A 413 -30.53 -16.56 -12.91
N GLN A 414 -30.01 -15.62 -12.11
CA GLN A 414 -29.31 -14.43 -12.61
C GLN A 414 -28.20 -13.98 -11.69
N ARG A 415 -27.24 -13.26 -12.26
CA ARG A 415 -26.14 -12.64 -11.53
C ARG A 415 -26.62 -11.39 -10.80
N LEU A 416 -26.18 -11.21 -9.56
CA LEU A 416 -26.70 -10.16 -8.68
C LEU A 416 -25.69 -9.05 -8.38
N LEU A 417 -24.41 -9.28 -8.66
CA LEU A 417 -23.33 -8.36 -8.28
C LEU A 417 -22.25 -8.36 -9.34
N ASP A 418 -21.79 -7.18 -9.75
CA ASP A 418 -20.73 -7.01 -10.75
C ASP A 418 -19.87 -5.82 -10.42
N GLY A 419 -18.68 -5.77 -11.01
CA GLY A 419 -17.89 -4.54 -10.96
C GLY A 419 -18.63 -3.41 -11.69
N GLU A 420 -18.46 -2.19 -11.19
CA GLU A 420 -19.11 -1.01 -11.76
C GLU A 420 -18.07 0.06 -12.14
N ILE A 421 -18.38 0.85 -13.17
CA ILE A 421 -17.59 2.01 -13.58
C ILE A 421 -18.43 3.25 -13.25
N SER A 422 -17.82 4.20 -12.56
CA SER A 422 -18.40 5.52 -12.32
C SER A 422 -17.58 6.59 -13.02
N GLU A 423 -18.25 7.43 -13.78
CA GLU A 423 -17.66 8.56 -14.50
C GLU A 423 -18.16 9.89 -13.91
N ARG A 424 -17.79 11.02 -14.52
CA ARG A 424 -18.32 12.33 -14.12
C ARG A 424 -19.86 12.36 -14.13
N PRO A 425 -20.50 13.03 -13.16
CA PRO A 425 -19.92 13.77 -12.03
C PRO A 425 -19.64 12.90 -10.80
N MET A 426 -19.95 11.61 -10.83
CA MET A 426 -19.97 10.74 -9.65
C MET A 426 -18.71 9.90 -9.45
N PHE A 427 -17.63 10.10 -10.22
CA PHE A 427 -16.47 9.22 -10.13
C PHE A 427 -15.85 9.15 -8.72
N LEU A 428 -15.86 10.24 -7.93
CA LEU A 428 -15.37 10.20 -6.54
C LEU A 428 -16.39 9.70 -5.50
N SER A 429 -17.55 9.24 -5.96
CA SER A 429 -18.57 8.68 -5.09
C SER A 429 -18.03 7.48 -4.32
N ARG A 430 -18.31 7.47 -3.02
CA ARG A 430 -17.95 6.37 -2.12
C ARG A 430 -19.13 5.47 -1.81
N TYR A 431 -20.05 5.30 -2.76
CA TYR A 431 -21.13 4.33 -2.59
C TYR A 431 -20.58 2.92 -2.83
N PRO A 432 -20.75 1.99 -1.86
CA PRO A 432 -20.44 0.60 -2.12
C PRO A 432 -21.36 0.07 -3.21
N VAL A 433 -20.85 -0.87 -4.01
CA VAL A 433 -21.64 -1.52 -5.05
C VAL A 433 -22.81 -2.26 -4.40
N GLY A 434 -24.00 -1.95 -4.90
CA GLY A 434 -25.26 -2.55 -4.46
C GLY A 434 -25.59 -3.80 -5.28
N GLU A 435 -26.08 -4.81 -4.59
CA GLU A 435 -26.60 -6.01 -5.22
C GLU A 435 -27.94 -5.73 -5.94
N ARG A 436 -28.03 -6.15 -7.20
CA ARG A 436 -29.19 -5.98 -8.09
C ARG A 436 -30.28 -6.99 -7.75
N THR A 437 -30.89 -6.82 -6.60
CA THR A 437 -31.97 -7.69 -6.11
C THR A 437 -33.27 -7.42 -6.88
N PRO A 438 -33.88 -8.42 -7.54
CA PRO A 438 -35.13 -8.22 -8.28
C PRO A 438 -36.29 -7.78 -7.38
N PRO A 439 -37.28 -7.05 -7.95
CA PRO A 439 -38.52 -6.73 -7.23
C PRO A 439 -39.20 -7.99 -6.68
N GLY A 440 -39.76 -7.89 -5.47
CA GLY A 440 -40.46 -9.00 -4.82
C GLY A 440 -39.55 -9.94 -4.01
N PHE A 441 -38.26 -9.64 -3.90
CA PHE A 441 -37.32 -10.38 -3.06
C PHE A 441 -36.71 -9.51 -1.98
N VAL A 442 -36.40 -10.11 -0.83
CA VAL A 442 -35.79 -9.46 0.34
C VAL A 442 -34.65 -10.30 0.91
N ARG A 443 -33.75 -9.66 1.65
CA ARG A 443 -32.66 -10.33 2.37
C ARG A 443 -33.07 -10.57 3.81
N SER A 444 -33.14 -11.85 4.22
CA SER A 444 -33.34 -12.24 5.62
C SER A 444 -32.13 -13.05 6.11
N GLY A 445 -31.92 -13.09 7.44
CA GLY A 445 -30.80 -13.79 8.08
C GLY A 445 -30.06 -12.97 9.14
N ARG A 446 -29.32 -13.61 10.05
CA ARG A 446 -28.33 -12.96 10.95
C ARG A 446 -26.93 -13.40 10.50
N ASN A 447 -25.95 -12.50 10.60
CA ASN A 447 -24.50 -12.77 10.48
C ASN A 447 -24.03 -13.54 9.22
N GLY A 448 -23.58 -12.84 8.18
CA GLY A 448 -22.81 -13.40 7.04
C GLY A 448 -23.61 -14.21 6.01
N TYR A 449 -24.65 -14.92 6.44
CA TYR A 449 -25.54 -15.72 5.60
C TYR A 449 -26.74 -14.87 5.13
N ARG A 450 -26.50 -14.06 4.10
CA ARG A 450 -27.53 -13.24 3.46
C ARG A 450 -28.24 -14.09 2.40
N LEU A 451 -29.26 -14.87 2.79
CA LEU A 451 -30.08 -15.61 1.84
C LEU A 451 -31.21 -14.73 1.31
N ILE A 452 -31.65 -15.01 0.08
CA ILE A 452 -32.76 -14.31 -0.56
C ILE A 452 -34.08 -15.05 -0.32
N TYR A 453 -35.12 -14.29 -0.05
CA TYR A 453 -36.48 -14.79 0.21
C TYR A 453 -37.48 -14.02 -0.63
N ARG A 454 -38.64 -14.62 -0.92
CA ARG A 454 -39.76 -13.87 -1.49
C ARG A 454 -40.33 -12.94 -0.42
N ALA A 455 -40.61 -11.69 -0.79
CA ALA A 455 -41.13 -10.68 0.13
C ALA A 455 -42.45 -11.09 0.81
N ARG A 456 -43.27 -11.90 0.12
CA ARG A 456 -44.56 -12.40 0.63
C ARG A 456 -44.42 -13.54 1.65
N ASP A 457 -43.24 -14.15 1.75
CA ASP A 457 -42.96 -15.24 2.69
C ASP A 457 -41.48 -15.22 3.12
N PRO A 458 -41.10 -14.33 4.05
CA PRO A 458 -39.71 -14.14 4.44
C PRO A 458 -39.16 -15.25 5.35
N TYR A 459 -39.96 -16.28 5.66
CA TYR A 459 -39.60 -17.34 6.61
C TYR A 459 -39.38 -18.71 5.97
N ILE A 460 -39.78 -18.90 4.71
CA ILE A 460 -39.51 -20.13 3.96
C ILE A 460 -38.38 -19.86 2.95
N PRO A 461 -37.12 -20.27 3.23
CA PRO A 461 -36.08 -20.25 2.22
C PRO A 461 -36.43 -21.21 1.08
N PHE A 462 -35.97 -20.89 -0.13
CA PHE A 462 -36.04 -21.79 -1.28
C PHE A 462 -35.28 -23.10 -1.04
#